data_AF-A0A087N6Y3-F1
#
_entry.id   AF-A0A087N6Y3-F1
#
_cell.length_a   1.000
_cell.length_b   1.000
_cell.length_c   1.000
_cell.angle_alpha   90.00
_cell.angle_beta   90.00
_cell.angle_gamma   90.00
#
_symmetry.space_group_name_H-M   'P 1'
#
loop_
_entity.id
_entity.type
_entity.pdbx_description
1 polymer ?
#
loop_
_entity_poly.entity_id
_entity_poly.type
_entity_poly.pdbx_seq_one_letter_code
_entity_poly.pdbx_strand_id
1 'polypeptide(L)'
;MFHSLDLELGMPSDLVDQILRRDAGMTGETVAGGLWNTGRDRDSVEHGRTLYTATIVDVRVDQIHHVYHAMMACDLAEARGLLRLRYGRQLADQAEVRRGYDASNPLAVSMVSDAMGAILAMVASNPQSALAEGLDLQLESRFAP
;
A
#
# COMPACT_ATOMS: atom_id res chain seq x y z
N MET A 1 20.96 -9.91 25.63
CA MET A 1 21.97 -10.06 24.56
C MET A 1 21.33 -9.46 23.31
N PHE A 2 21.61 -8.18 23.03
CA PHE A 2 20.97 -7.44 21.94
C PHE A 2 21.86 -7.54 20.69
N HIS A 3 21.31 -8.02 19.58
CA HIS A 3 21.95 -7.91 18.28
C HIS A 3 21.46 -6.62 17.61
N SER A 4 22.36 -5.65 17.53
CA SER A 4 22.24 -4.47 16.67
C SER A 4 22.43 -4.90 15.21
N LEU A 5 21.46 -4.62 14.36
CA LEU A 5 21.64 -4.68 12.91
C LEU A 5 22.07 -3.30 12.43
N ASP A 6 23.37 -3.16 12.18
CA ASP A 6 23.93 -2.09 11.37
C ASP A 6 23.41 -2.23 9.92
N LEU A 7 22.68 -1.23 9.45
CA LEU A 7 22.35 -1.04 8.05
C LEU A 7 23.34 -0.02 7.49
N GLU A 8 24.52 -0.50 7.08
CA GLU A 8 25.42 0.27 6.22
C GLU A 8 24.81 0.39 4.81
N LEU A 9 23.99 1.42 4.60
CA LEU A 9 23.62 1.89 3.26
C LEU A 9 24.75 2.79 2.73
N GLY A 10 25.87 2.17 2.36
CA GLY A 10 26.91 2.80 1.58
C GLY A 10 26.47 2.97 0.13
N MET A 11 25.74 4.05 -0.17
CA MET A 11 25.59 4.51 -1.56
C MET A 11 26.73 5.48 -1.87
N PRO A 12 27.63 5.19 -2.82
CA PRO A 12 28.67 6.14 -3.20
C PRO A 12 28.04 7.37 -3.87
N SER A 13 28.38 8.55 -3.35
CA SER A 13 27.85 9.88 -3.72
C SER A 13 28.06 10.26 -5.20
N ASP A 14 28.90 9.52 -5.91
CA ASP A 14 29.39 9.90 -7.24
C ASP A 14 28.37 9.58 -8.37
N LEU A 15 27.34 8.78 -8.07
CA LEU A 15 26.30 8.42 -9.03
C LEU A 15 25.21 9.49 -9.17
N VAL A 16 24.93 10.23 -8.07
CA VAL A 16 23.88 11.26 -8.04
C VAL A 16 24.28 12.47 -8.89
N ASP A 17 25.56 12.85 -8.86
CA ASP A 17 26.09 13.96 -9.66
C ASP A 17 26.17 13.64 -11.16
N GLN A 18 26.24 12.36 -11.54
CA GLN A 18 26.26 11.95 -12.95
C GLN A 18 24.87 11.99 -13.59
N ILE A 19 23.81 11.80 -12.81
CA ILE A 19 22.42 11.85 -13.30
C ILE A 19 22.00 13.31 -13.51
N LEU A 20 22.42 14.24 -12.64
CA LEU A 20 22.07 15.66 -12.74
C LEU A 20 22.84 16.42 -13.83
N ARG A 21 24.00 15.92 -14.28
CA ARG A 21 24.83 16.58 -15.30
C ARG A 21 24.47 16.26 -16.75
N ARG A 22 23.58 15.30 -17.01
CA ARG A 22 23.31 14.83 -18.39
C ARG A 22 22.26 15.66 -19.16
N ASP A 23 21.73 16.73 -18.57
CA ASP A 23 20.61 17.50 -19.15
C ASP A 23 20.97 18.94 -19.59
N ALA A 24 22.26 19.21 -19.86
CA ALA A 24 22.69 20.51 -20.37
C ALA A 24 23.54 20.37 -21.65
N GLY A 25 22.90 20.41 -22.82
CA GLY A 25 23.59 20.53 -24.10
C GLY A 25 22.72 20.30 -25.33
N MET A 26 21.98 21.33 -25.77
CA MET A 26 21.34 21.40 -27.09
C MET A 26 22.37 21.77 -28.17
N THR A 27 22.43 21.02 -29.28
CA THR A 27 22.68 21.56 -30.64
C THR A 27 22.27 20.58 -31.74
N GLY A 28 21.29 20.98 -32.55
CA GLY A 28 21.16 20.83 -34.02
C GLY A 28 21.33 19.48 -34.75
N GLU A 29 20.32 19.20 -35.59
CA GLU A 29 20.35 18.46 -36.88
C GLU A 29 19.65 17.07 -36.96
N THR A 30 18.40 17.15 -37.43
CA THR A 30 17.75 16.43 -38.56
C THR A 30 17.85 14.90 -38.76
N VAL A 31 16.64 14.30 -38.81
CA VAL A 31 16.12 13.17 -39.62
C VAL A 31 16.10 11.74 -39.05
N ALA A 32 14.86 11.24 -39.01
CA ALA A 32 14.36 9.87 -39.15
C ALA A 32 14.46 8.88 -37.98
N GLY A 33 13.26 8.50 -37.50
CA GLY A 33 12.93 7.11 -37.19
C GLY A 33 13.04 6.74 -35.72
N GLY A 34 12.00 7.04 -34.93
CA GLY A 34 11.91 6.57 -33.55
C GLY A 34 10.60 6.97 -32.90
N LEU A 35 9.50 6.43 -33.40
CA LEU A 35 8.20 6.46 -32.73
C LEU A 35 8.29 5.62 -31.45
N TRP A 36 8.82 6.21 -30.37
CA TRP A 36 8.61 5.73 -29.02
C TRP A 36 7.92 6.84 -28.25
N ASN A 37 6.69 7.11 -28.67
CA ASN A 37 5.68 7.66 -27.80
C ASN A 37 5.41 6.59 -26.72
N THR A 38 6.26 6.51 -25.70
CA THR A 38 5.87 5.88 -24.44
C THR A 38 5.16 6.92 -23.59
N GLY A 39 4.11 7.52 -24.17
CA GLY A 39 2.90 7.75 -23.41
C GLY A 39 2.46 6.37 -22.99
N ARG A 40 2.95 5.93 -21.83
CA ARG A 40 2.55 4.67 -21.21
C ARG A 40 1.07 4.86 -20.90
N ASP A 41 0.29 4.42 -21.87
CA ASP A 41 -1.10 4.06 -21.89
C ASP A 41 -1.65 3.96 -20.46
N ARG A 42 -2.07 5.11 -19.93
CA ARG A 42 -2.86 5.21 -18.71
C ARG A 42 -4.34 4.97 -19.00
N ASP A 43 -4.67 4.53 -20.21
CA ASP A 43 -5.95 3.90 -20.55
C ASP A 43 -5.91 2.40 -20.25
N SER A 44 -5.33 2.04 -19.11
CA SER A 44 -5.71 0.81 -18.44
C SER A 44 -7.15 1.03 -18.01
N VAL A 45 -8.11 0.57 -18.82
CA VAL A 45 -9.54 0.39 -18.52
C VAL A 45 -9.80 0.71 -17.06
N GLU A 46 -10.37 1.88 -16.74
CA GLU A 46 -10.57 2.34 -15.36
C GLU A 46 -11.39 1.31 -14.57
N HIS A 47 -10.73 0.27 -14.09
CA HIS A 47 -11.22 -0.59 -13.03
C HIS A 47 -11.07 0.29 -11.79
N GLY A 48 -12.05 1.16 -11.58
CA GLY A 48 -12.04 2.12 -10.49
C GLY A 48 -11.67 1.41 -9.20
N ARG A 49 -10.66 1.94 -8.50
CA ARG A 49 -10.19 1.36 -7.23
C ARG A 49 -11.38 1.18 -6.29
N THR A 50 -11.41 0.05 -5.60
CA THR A 50 -12.43 -0.27 -4.59
C THR A 50 -11.78 -0.39 -3.23
N LEU A 51 -12.56 -0.18 -2.18
CA LEU A 51 -12.11 -0.45 -0.82
C LEU A 51 -11.85 -1.95 -0.64
N TYR A 52 -10.72 -2.28 -0.02
CA TYR A 52 -10.44 -3.58 0.57
C TYR A 52 -10.14 -3.39 2.06
N THR A 53 -10.59 -4.35 2.86
CA THR A 53 -10.26 -4.44 4.28
C THR A 53 -9.53 -5.76 4.52
N ALA A 54 -8.58 -5.74 5.44
CA ALA A 54 -7.78 -6.89 5.79
C ALA A 54 -7.61 -6.98 7.31
N THR A 55 -7.68 -8.19 7.82
CA THR A 55 -7.50 -8.48 9.24
C THR A 55 -6.42 -9.53 9.43
N ILE A 56 -5.52 -9.29 10.38
CA ILE A 56 -4.44 -10.21 10.75
C ILE A 56 -4.48 -10.41 12.26
N VAL A 57 -4.40 -11.67 12.68
CA VAL A 57 -4.25 -12.07 14.07
C VAL A 57 -3.01 -12.95 14.14
N ASP A 58 -1.90 -12.37 14.62
CA ASP A 58 -0.64 -13.08 14.85
C ASP A 58 -0.51 -13.39 16.34
N VAL A 59 -0.55 -14.69 16.68
CA VAL A 59 -0.46 -15.18 18.07
C VAL A 59 0.91 -15.82 18.27
N ARG A 60 1.69 -15.24 19.16
CA ARG A 60 3.01 -15.73 19.60
C ARG A 60 2.95 -16.09 21.09
N VAL A 61 4.00 -16.75 21.57
CA VAL A 61 4.08 -17.24 22.96
C VAL A 61 3.96 -16.10 23.98
N ASP A 62 4.47 -14.92 23.65
CA ASP A 62 4.58 -13.76 24.53
C ASP A 62 3.79 -12.54 24.04
N GLN A 63 3.06 -12.66 22.92
CA GLN A 63 2.39 -11.53 22.32
C GLN A 63 1.23 -11.95 21.43
N ILE A 64 0.13 -11.18 21.49
CA ILE A 64 -0.91 -11.20 20.46
C ILE A 64 -0.85 -9.87 19.71
N HIS A 65 -0.75 -9.94 18.39
CA HIS A 65 -0.76 -8.78 17.49
C HIS A 65 -1.97 -8.84 16.57
N HIS A 66 -2.88 -7.88 16.76
CA HIS A 66 -4.03 -7.68 15.87
C HIS A 66 -3.75 -6.52 14.93
N VAL A 67 -4.11 -6.70 13.66
CA VAL A 67 -4.06 -5.66 12.63
C VAL A 67 -5.42 -5.59 11.94
N TYR A 68 -5.91 -4.37 11.78
CA TYR A 68 -6.99 -4.03 10.87
C TYR A 68 -6.46 -3.02 9.85
N HIS A 69 -6.60 -3.33 8.55
CA HIS A 69 -6.07 -2.50 7.48
C HIS A 69 -7.12 -2.28 6.40
N ALA A 70 -7.51 -1.03 6.16
CA ALA A 70 -8.36 -0.63 5.04
C ALA A 70 -7.52 0.11 3.98
N MET A 71 -7.64 -0.29 2.72
CA MET A 71 -6.82 0.21 1.61
C MET A 71 -7.61 0.25 0.30
N MET A 72 -7.21 1.14 -0.62
CA MET A 72 -7.75 1.17 -1.98
C MET A 72 -6.91 0.31 -2.92
N ALA A 73 -7.56 -0.58 -3.67
CA ALA A 73 -6.90 -1.41 -4.69
C ALA A 73 -7.84 -1.67 -5.88
N CYS A 74 -7.28 -1.96 -7.05
CA CYS A 74 -7.99 -2.34 -8.26
C CYS A 74 -8.57 -3.76 -8.15
N ASP A 75 -7.85 -4.66 -7.48
CA ASP A 75 -8.27 -6.05 -7.28
C ASP A 75 -7.68 -6.67 -6.00
N LEU A 76 -8.05 -7.93 -5.74
CA LEU A 76 -7.58 -8.69 -4.58
C LEU A 76 -6.07 -8.99 -4.64
N ALA A 77 -5.50 -9.14 -5.83
CA ALA A 77 -4.09 -9.45 -5.99
C ALA A 77 -3.23 -8.23 -5.64
N GLU A 78 -3.64 -7.03 -6.06
CA GLU A 78 -3.02 -5.77 -5.65
C GLU A 78 -3.16 -5.55 -4.14
N ALA A 79 -4.35 -5.73 -3.57
CA ALA A 79 -4.56 -5.62 -2.11
C ALA A 79 -3.61 -6.55 -1.34
N ARG A 80 -3.48 -7.81 -1.75
CA ARG A 80 -2.50 -8.75 -1.16
C ARG A 80 -1.06 -8.33 -1.40
N GLY A 81 -0.75 -7.73 -2.56
CA GLY A 81 0.56 -7.15 -2.85
C GLY A 81 0.93 -6.03 -1.86
N LEU A 82 0.02 -5.11 -1.59
CA LEU A 82 0.19 -4.03 -0.62
C LEU A 82 0.44 -4.57 0.79
N LEU A 83 -0.32 -5.58 1.22
CA LEU A 83 -0.10 -6.25 2.51
C LEU A 83 1.29 -6.89 2.60
N ARG A 84 1.76 -7.55 1.54
CA ARG A 84 3.10 -8.17 1.51
C ARG A 84 4.21 -7.14 1.62
N LEU A 85 4.05 -5.99 0.97
CA LEU A 85 5.02 -4.89 1.05
C LEU A 85 5.10 -4.33 2.47
N ARG A 86 3.97 -4.24 3.18
CA ARG A 86 3.90 -3.63 4.51
C ARG A 86 4.26 -4.58 5.65
N TYR A 87 3.73 -5.81 5.64
CA TYR A 87 3.84 -6.75 6.76
C TYR A 87 4.76 -7.94 6.47
N GLY A 88 5.32 -8.02 5.26
CA GLY A 88 6.04 -9.18 4.78
C GLY A 88 5.11 -10.32 4.36
N ARG A 89 5.69 -11.31 3.67
CA ARG A 89 4.95 -12.40 3.03
C ARG A 89 4.14 -13.23 4.03
N GLN A 90 4.76 -13.59 5.16
CA GLN A 90 4.16 -14.51 6.14
C GLN A 90 2.86 -13.96 6.74
N LEU A 91 2.82 -12.69 7.15
CA LEU A 91 1.62 -12.10 7.72
C LEU A 91 0.56 -11.80 6.65
N ALA A 92 0.99 -11.34 5.48
CA ALA A 92 0.07 -11.05 4.37
C ALA A 92 -0.63 -12.31 3.81
N ASP A 93 0.04 -13.46 3.83
CA ASP A 93 -0.55 -14.73 3.40
C ASP A 93 -1.58 -15.26 4.44
N GLN A 94 -1.45 -14.88 5.71
CA GLN A 94 -2.42 -15.19 6.79
C GLN A 94 -3.59 -14.20 6.86
N ALA A 95 -3.48 -13.05 6.20
CA ALA A 95 -4.52 -12.03 6.25
C ALA A 95 -5.83 -12.53 5.62
N GLU A 96 -6.92 -12.35 6.36
CA GLU A 96 -8.27 -12.38 5.78
C GLU A 96 -8.48 -11.06 5.06
N VAL A 97 -8.68 -11.12 3.74
CA VAL A 97 -8.83 -9.92 2.89
C VAL A 97 -10.20 -9.94 2.24
N ARG A 98 -10.92 -8.83 2.34
CA ARG A 98 -12.29 -8.67 1.88
C ARG A 98 -12.43 -7.41 1.04
N ARG A 99 -13.27 -7.46 -0.01
CA ARG A 99 -13.72 -6.26 -0.72
C ARG A 99 -14.80 -5.53 0.10
N GLY A 100 -14.64 -4.22 0.28
CA GLY A 100 -15.55 -3.37 1.04
C GLY A 100 -15.26 -3.39 2.55
N TYR A 101 -16.23 -2.86 3.32
CA TYR A 101 -16.21 -2.79 4.77
C TYR A 101 -17.26 -3.72 5.37
N ASP A 102 -16.88 -4.50 6.38
CA ASP A 102 -17.78 -5.35 7.15
C ASP A 102 -17.72 -4.94 8.62
N ALA A 103 -18.75 -4.21 9.07
CA ALA A 103 -18.86 -3.75 10.45
C ALA A 103 -19.09 -4.89 11.46
N SER A 104 -19.45 -6.10 10.99
CA SER A 104 -19.66 -7.26 11.85
C SER A 104 -18.39 -8.09 12.07
N ASN A 105 -17.31 -7.80 11.33
CA ASN A 105 -16.03 -8.47 11.53
C ASN A 105 -15.51 -8.22 12.97
N PRO A 106 -15.04 -9.25 13.71
CA PRO A 106 -14.63 -9.08 15.11
C PRO A 106 -13.52 -8.04 15.34
N LEU A 107 -12.56 -7.92 14.42
CA LEU A 107 -11.52 -6.89 14.53
C LEU A 107 -12.05 -5.51 14.14
N ALA A 108 -12.99 -5.43 13.20
CA ALA A 108 -13.68 -4.17 12.92
C ALA A 108 -14.42 -3.67 14.18
N VAL A 109 -15.22 -4.53 14.81
CA VAL A 109 -15.99 -4.20 16.02
C VAL A 109 -15.08 -3.76 17.18
N SER A 110 -13.93 -4.40 17.35
CA SER A 110 -13.05 -4.13 18.50
C SER A 110 -12.07 -2.97 18.29
N MET A 111 -11.65 -2.70 17.06
CA MET A 111 -10.57 -1.75 16.78
C MET A 111 -11.03 -0.48 16.06
N VAL A 112 -12.08 -0.56 15.24
CA VAL A 112 -12.53 0.56 14.41
C VAL A 112 -13.56 1.37 15.19
N SER A 113 -13.26 2.65 15.46
CA SER A 113 -14.25 3.56 16.06
C SER A 113 -15.47 3.76 15.15
N ASP A 114 -16.63 4.07 15.74
CA ASP A 114 -17.87 4.31 14.97
C ASP A 114 -17.69 5.35 13.86
N ALA A 115 -16.95 6.44 14.15
CA ALA A 115 -16.67 7.49 13.17
C ALA A 115 -15.83 6.97 11.99
N MET A 116 -14.81 6.15 12.26
CA MET A 116 -14.00 5.52 11.20
C MET A 116 -14.84 4.50 10.41
N GLY A 117 -15.67 3.70 11.09
CA GLY A 117 -16.57 2.74 10.44
C GLY A 117 -17.54 3.44 9.48
N ALA A 118 -18.08 4.60 9.88
CA ALA A 118 -18.92 5.42 9.02
C ALA A 118 -18.17 5.91 7.76
N ILE A 119 -16.92 6.36 7.89
CA ILE A 119 -16.07 6.76 6.76
C ILE A 119 -15.81 5.57 5.83
N LEU A 120 -15.43 4.41 6.37
CA LEU A 120 -15.19 3.21 5.58
C LEU A 120 -16.45 2.73 4.86
N ALA A 121 -17.63 2.82 5.50
CA ALA A 121 -18.91 2.51 4.87
C ALA A 121 -19.23 3.48 3.71
N MET A 122 -18.99 4.79 3.90
CA MET A 122 -19.16 5.78 2.84
C MET A 122 -18.22 5.49 1.66
N VAL A 123 -16.94 5.22 1.91
CA VAL A 123 -15.97 4.88 0.85
C VAL A 123 -16.31 3.55 0.17
N ALA A 124 -16.77 2.54 0.92
CA ALA A 124 -17.23 1.28 0.33
C ALA A 124 -18.43 1.48 -0.62
N SER A 125 -19.35 2.38 -0.25
CA SER A 125 -20.54 2.70 -1.05
C SER A 125 -20.23 3.55 -2.28
N ASN A 126 -19.24 4.44 -2.19
CA ASN A 126 -18.78 5.27 -3.31
C ASN A 126 -17.23 5.35 -3.35
N PRO A 127 -16.58 4.34 -3.95
CA PRO A 127 -15.12 4.26 -4.02
C PRO A 127 -14.45 5.34 -4.88
N GLN A 128 -15.22 6.11 -5.65
CA GLN A 128 -14.72 7.21 -6.49
C GLN A 128 -14.88 8.59 -5.80
N SER A 129 -15.34 8.62 -4.55
CA SER A 129 -15.45 9.86 -3.77
C SER A 129 -14.08 10.39 -3.36
N ALA A 130 -14.01 11.69 -3.08
CA ALA A 130 -12.80 12.34 -2.56
C ALA A 130 -12.31 11.73 -1.23
N LEU A 131 -13.19 11.09 -0.46
CA LEU A 131 -12.82 10.38 0.78
C LEU A 131 -11.99 9.12 0.53
N ALA A 132 -12.07 8.55 -0.68
CA ALA A 132 -11.31 7.37 -1.06
C ALA A 132 -9.89 7.71 -1.52
N GLU A 133 -9.65 8.97 -1.89
CA GLU A 133 -8.35 9.42 -2.40
C GLU A 133 -7.28 9.29 -1.32
N GLY A 134 -6.27 8.46 -1.58
CA GLY A 134 -5.19 8.21 -0.63
C GLY A 134 -5.60 7.46 0.64
N LEU A 135 -6.80 6.89 0.70
CA LEU A 135 -7.25 6.14 1.87
C LEU A 135 -6.35 4.90 2.11
N ASP A 136 -5.60 4.96 3.19
CA ASP A 136 -4.78 3.87 3.75
C ASP A 136 -4.87 3.97 5.29
N LEU A 137 -5.75 3.17 5.90
CA LEU A 137 -5.98 3.16 7.35
C LEU A 137 -5.44 1.87 7.96
N GLN A 138 -4.52 2.00 8.91
CA GLN A 138 -3.94 0.90 9.64
C GLN A 138 -4.15 1.09 11.13
N LEU A 139 -4.74 0.08 11.77
CA LEU A 139 -4.94 0.01 13.20
C LEU A 139 -4.25 -1.24 13.73
N GLU A 140 -3.50 -1.10 14.81
CA GLU A 140 -2.80 -2.22 15.44
C GLU A 140 -3.07 -2.24 16.93
N SER A 141 -3.19 -3.44 17.48
CA SER A 141 -3.15 -3.68 18.92
C SER A 141 -2.15 -4.77 19.23
N ARG A 142 -1.35 -4.55 20.28
CA ARG A 142 -0.37 -5.53 20.77
C ARG A 142 -0.63 -5.77 22.24
N PHE A 143 -0.89 -7.03 22.58
CA PHE A 143 -1.13 -7.46 23.94
C PHE A 143 0.10 -8.26 24.39
N ALA A 144 0.71 -7.81 25.49
CA ALA A 144 1.69 -8.57 26.23
C ALA A 144 1.01 -9.19 27.47
N PRO A 145 1.43 -10.38 27.91
CA PRO A 145 0.93 -11.02 29.12
C PRO A 145 1.29 -10.26 30.41
#